data_AF-A0A957UCU6-F1
#
_entry.id   AF-A0A957UCU6-F1
#
_cell.length_a   1.000
_cell.length_b   1.000
_cell.length_c   1.000
_cell.angle_alpha   90.00
_cell.angle_beta   90.00
_cell.angle_gamma   90.00
#
_symmetry.space_group_name_H-M   'P 1'
#
loop_
_entity.id
_entity.type
_entity.pdbx_description
1 polymer ?
#
loop_
_entity_poly.entity_id
_entity_poly.type
_entity_poly.pdbx_seq_one_letter_code
_entity_poly.pdbx_strand_id
1 'polypeptide(L)'
;LLRLLTVAAVELHSPSSFFADRNYFPNTKNADLPISREALTYVERIKSGDSTLDRYLPFWIAAVVDRYLLFILPIALILLPLLGRSPLLYRAYMRNKVTRWYKIVHRIELRLDNVQHTEIEAAVAELENVDQKIAHELTVANAYMPYVYDLRTHIRYVIEQAEKRKAGRVGQTSNATTLSEELSGG
;
A
#
# COMPACT_ATOMS: atom_id res chain seq x y z
N LEU A 1 -35.63 -9.37 -14.49
CA LEU A 1 -36.00 -10.32 -15.57
C LEU A 1 -36.33 -9.59 -16.87
N LEU A 2 -37.26 -8.61 -16.88
CA LEU A 2 -37.57 -7.77 -18.05
C LEU A 2 -36.33 -7.16 -18.72
N ARG A 3 -35.39 -6.63 -17.94
CA ARG A 3 -34.13 -6.03 -18.42
C ARG A 3 -33.26 -6.98 -19.27
N LEU A 4 -33.21 -8.27 -18.94
CA LEU A 4 -32.38 -9.26 -19.63
C LEU A 4 -33.00 -9.68 -20.96
N LEU A 5 -34.34 -9.77 -20.99
CA LEU A 5 -35.12 -10.10 -22.18
C LEU A 5 -35.02 -8.99 -23.24
N THR A 6 -35.02 -7.72 -22.82
CA THR A 6 -34.87 -6.59 -23.76
C THR A 6 -33.48 -6.58 -24.40
N VAL A 7 -32.41 -6.82 -23.63
CA VAL A 7 -31.04 -6.86 -24.16
C VAL A 7 -30.87 -8.03 -25.14
N ALA A 8 -31.34 -9.22 -24.78
CA ALA A 8 -31.29 -10.39 -25.66
C ALA A 8 -32.11 -10.19 -26.95
N ALA A 9 -33.27 -9.54 -26.85
CA ALA A 9 -34.11 -9.25 -28.02
C ALA A 9 -33.43 -8.26 -28.99
N VAL A 10 -32.77 -7.23 -28.46
CA VAL A 10 -32.02 -6.25 -29.26
C VAL A 10 -30.81 -6.89 -29.93
N GLU A 11 -30.07 -7.73 -29.21
CA GLU A 11 -28.86 -8.37 -29.74
C GLU A 11 -29.18 -9.43 -30.81
N LEU A 12 -30.28 -10.17 -30.64
CA LEU A 12 -30.73 -11.18 -31.60
C LEU A 12 -31.36 -10.57 -32.87
N HIS A 13 -31.99 -9.39 -32.78
CA HIS A 13 -32.66 -8.71 -33.91
C HIS A 13 -31.89 -7.48 -34.44
N SER A 14 -30.67 -7.22 -33.96
CA SER A 14 -29.77 -6.18 -34.48
C SER A 14 -29.24 -6.44 -35.91
N PRO A 15 -29.08 -7.70 -36.39
CA PRO A 15 -28.69 -7.95 -37.78
C PRO A 15 -29.77 -7.48 -38.77
N SER A 16 -29.38 -6.80 -39.85
CA SER A 16 -30.29 -6.39 -40.91
C SER A 16 -30.95 -7.62 -41.55
N SER A 17 -32.26 -7.69 -41.46
CA SER A 17 -33.07 -8.68 -42.18
C SER A 17 -33.55 -8.05 -43.50
N PHE A 18 -33.96 -8.86 -44.48
CA PHE A 18 -34.43 -8.40 -45.79
C PHE A 18 -35.62 -7.41 -45.71
N PHE A 19 -36.28 -7.34 -44.55
CA PHE A 19 -37.44 -6.51 -44.27
C PHE A 19 -37.20 -5.40 -43.22
N ALA A 20 -35.97 -5.23 -42.71
CA ALA A 20 -35.67 -4.25 -41.67
C ALA A 20 -34.21 -3.76 -41.71
N ASP A 21 -34.04 -2.44 -41.66
CA ASP A 21 -32.73 -1.80 -41.55
C ASP A 21 -32.01 -2.15 -40.25
N ARG A 22 -30.68 -2.12 -40.28
CA ARG A 22 -29.82 -2.31 -39.10
C ARG A 22 -30.21 -1.28 -38.03
N ASN A 23 -30.39 -1.73 -36.79
CA ASN A 23 -30.86 -0.93 -35.64
C ASN A 23 -32.32 -0.40 -35.72
N TYR A 24 -33.16 -0.93 -36.62
CA TYR A 24 -34.57 -0.55 -36.67
C TYR A 24 -35.35 -1.02 -35.43
N PHE A 25 -34.93 -2.13 -34.83
CA PHE A 25 -35.52 -2.65 -33.59
C PHE A 25 -34.66 -2.31 -32.36
N PRO A 26 -35.27 -1.96 -31.22
CA PRO A 26 -36.71 -1.93 -30.93
C PRO A 26 -37.33 -0.57 -31.30
N ASN A 27 -38.44 -0.60 -32.04
CA ASN A 27 -39.21 0.59 -32.41
C ASN A 27 -40.49 0.67 -31.55
N THR A 28 -40.68 1.79 -30.86
CA THR A 28 -41.83 2.05 -29.98
C THR A 28 -42.98 2.75 -30.70
N LYS A 29 -42.82 3.11 -31.98
CA LYS A 29 -43.81 3.88 -32.76
C LYS A 29 -45.07 3.08 -33.12
N ASN A 30 -45.00 1.75 -33.18
CA ASN A 30 -46.11 0.85 -33.54
C ASN A 30 -46.33 -0.25 -32.48
N ALA A 31 -46.14 0.05 -31.20
CA ALA A 31 -46.36 -0.94 -30.15
C ALA A 31 -47.86 -1.01 -29.78
N ASP A 32 -48.50 -2.14 -30.08
CA ASP A 32 -49.90 -2.43 -29.71
C ASP A 32 -50.13 -2.60 -28.19
N LEU A 33 -49.05 -2.57 -27.39
CA LEU A 33 -49.08 -2.75 -25.94
C LEU A 33 -48.62 -1.47 -25.22
N PRO A 34 -49.25 -1.10 -24.09
CA PRO A 34 -48.84 0.07 -23.32
C PRO A 34 -47.43 -0.14 -22.75
N ILE A 35 -46.48 0.66 -23.23
CA ILE A 35 -45.08 0.62 -22.78
C ILE A 35 -44.95 1.43 -21.48
N SER A 36 -44.34 0.84 -20.44
CA SER A 36 -44.07 1.57 -19.20
C SER A 36 -43.03 2.68 -19.41
N ARG A 37 -43.17 3.81 -18.71
CA ARG A 37 -42.22 4.94 -18.81
C ARG A 37 -40.78 4.52 -18.52
N GLU A 38 -40.58 3.55 -17.62
CA GLU A 38 -39.28 3.00 -17.27
C GLU A 38 -38.60 2.30 -18.46
N ALA A 39 -39.38 1.59 -19.30
CA ALA A 39 -38.88 0.92 -20.48
C ALA A 39 -38.46 1.91 -21.57
N LEU A 40 -39.18 3.02 -21.73
CA LEU A 40 -38.82 4.09 -22.66
C LEU A 40 -37.50 4.76 -22.26
N THR A 41 -37.37 5.15 -20.99
CA THR A 41 -36.13 5.75 -20.45
C THR A 41 -34.93 4.81 -20.60
N TYR A 42 -35.13 3.50 -20.46
CA TYR A 42 -34.06 2.50 -20.62
C TYR A 42 -33.67 2.29 -22.09
N VAL A 43 -34.64 2.25 -23.02
CA VAL A 43 -34.39 2.13 -24.47
C VAL A 43 -33.69 3.37 -25.03
N GLU A 44 -34.07 4.57 -24.59
CA GLU A 44 -33.39 5.81 -24.95
C GLU A 44 -31.95 5.84 -24.45
N ARG A 45 -31.70 5.38 -23.21
CA ARG A 45 -30.34 5.29 -22.63
C ARG A 45 -29.43 4.30 -23.36
N ILE A 46 -29.96 3.19 -23.86
CA ILE A 46 -29.20 2.23 -24.69
C ILE A 46 -28.90 2.85 -26.06
N LYS A 47 -29.87 3.54 -26.68
CA LYS A 47 -29.70 4.15 -28.00
C LYS A 47 -28.79 5.37 -27.99
N SER A 48 -28.75 6.14 -26.90
CA SER A 48 -27.94 7.36 -26.81
C SER A 48 -26.45 7.09 -26.62
N GLY A 49 -26.05 5.85 -26.29
CA GLY A 49 -24.63 5.48 -26.14
C GLY A 49 -23.89 6.24 -25.03
N ASP A 50 -24.59 7.03 -24.21
CA ASP A 50 -24.00 7.85 -23.16
C ASP A 50 -23.93 7.05 -21.86
N SER A 51 -23.11 6.01 -21.89
CA SER A 51 -22.71 5.30 -20.68
C SER A 51 -21.21 5.43 -20.49
N THR A 52 -20.81 6.62 -20.04
CA THR A 52 -19.45 6.89 -19.59
C THR A 52 -19.10 6.08 -18.33
N LEU A 53 -20.09 5.66 -17.53
CA LEU A 53 -19.89 4.79 -16.36
C LEU A 53 -19.87 3.29 -16.68
N ASP A 54 -20.63 2.79 -17.67
CA ASP A 54 -20.56 1.36 -18.05
C ASP A 54 -19.23 1.01 -18.74
N ARG A 55 -18.46 2.00 -19.17
CA ARG A 55 -17.15 1.79 -19.80
C ARG A 55 -16.05 1.39 -18.82
N TYR A 56 -16.24 1.65 -17.52
CA TYR A 56 -15.25 1.34 -16.47
C TYR A 56 -15.73 0.31 -15.45
N LEU A 57 -17.03 0.19 -15.20
CA LEU A 57 -17.58 -0.83 -14.30
C LEU A 57 -18.40 -1.86 -15.08
N PRO A 58 -17.98 -3.13 -15.15
CA PRO A 58 -18.81 -4.18 -15.72
C PRO A 58 -20.14 -4.28 -14.96
N PHE A 59 -21.22 -4.54 -15.69
CA PHE A 59 -22.61 -4.44 -15.22
C PHE A 59 -22.90 -5.16 -13.88
N TRP A 60 -22.16 -6.23 -13.58
CA TRP A 60 -22.32 -6.98 -12.34
C TRP A 60 -21.92 -6.14 -11.12
N ILE A 61 -20.92 -5.26 -11.23
CA ILE A 61 -20.51 -4.39 -10.13
C ILE A 61 -21.59 -3.35 -9.85
N ALA A 62 -22.17 -2.74 -10.88
CA ALA A 62 -23.25 -1.76 -10.70
C ALA A 62 -24.46 -2.38 -9.99
N ALA A 63 -24.89 -3.58 -10.40
CA ALA A 63 -26.03 -4.27 -9.80
C ALA A 63 -25.73 -4.81 -8.39
N VAL A 64 -24.50 -5.25 -8.12
CA VAL A 64 -24.05 -5.70 -6.80
C VAL A 64 -24.01 -4.50 -5.85
N VAL A 65 -23.36 -3.41 -6.25
CA VAL A 65 -23.27 -2.20 -5.42
C VAL A 65 -24.66 -1.71 -5.05
N ASP A 66 -25.58 -1.53 -5.99
CA ASP A 66 -26.92 -0.99 -5.70
C ASP A 66 -27.71 -1.86 -4.70
N ARG A 67 -27.56 -3.19 -4.79
CA ARG A 67 -28.22 -4.14 -3.89
C ARG A 67 -27.57 -4.27 -2.53
N TYR A 68 -26.25 -4.16 -2.44
CA TYR A 68 -25.50 -4.27 -1.19
C TYR A 68 -25.25 -2.93 -0.50
N LEU A 69 -25.38 -1.79 -1.18
CA LEU A 69 -25.13 -0.46 -0.59
C LEU A 69 -26.02 -0.23 0.63
N LEU A 70 -27.30 -0.62 0.54
CA LEU A 70 -28.26 -0.54 1.64
C LEU A 70 -27.88 -1.40 2.86
N PHE A 71 -27.12 -2.48 2.67
CA PHE A 71 -26.61 -3.33 3.75
C PHE A 71 -25.21 -2.89 4.23
N ILE A 72 -24.35 -2.49 3.30
CA ILE A 72 -22.99 -2.01 3.58
C ILE A 72 -23.04 -0.72 4.37
N LEU A 73 -24.00 0.18 4.11
CA LEU A 73 -24.13 1.45 4.83
C LEU A 73 -24.32 1.25 6.36
N PRO A 74 -25.34 0.50 6.85
CA PRO A 74 -25.49 0.25 8.27
C PRO A 74 -24.39 -0.64 8.84
N ILE A 75 -23.88 -1.62 8.08
CA ILE A 75 -22.74 -2.44 8.52
C ILE A 75 -21.52 -1.54 8.72
N ALA A 76 -21.19 -0.66 7.77
CA ALA A 76 -20.08 0.26 7.85
C ALA A 76 -20.23 1.25 9.02
N LEU A 77 -21.45 1.72 9.30
CA LEU A 77 -21.73 2.58 10.45
C LEU A 77 -21.37 1.89 11.79
N ILE A 78 -21.57 0.57 11.88
CA ILE A 78 -21.18 -0.25 13.04
C ILE A 78 -19.69 -0.63 12.95
N LEU A 79 -19.20 -0.98 11.76
CA LEU A 79 -17.83 -1.46 11.56
C LEU A 79 -16.81 -0.35 11.79
N LEU A 80 -17.06 0.87 11.34
CA LEU A 80 -16.15 2.02 11.51
C LEU A 80 -15.72 2.23 12.98
N PRO A 81 -16.63 2.34 13.96
CA PRO A 81 -16.23 2.44 15.35
C PRO A 81 -15.54 1.19 15.88
N LEU A 82 -15.89 -0.01 15.39
CA LEU A 82 -15.26 -1.26 15.77
C LEU A 82 -13.81 -1.37 15.25
N LEU A 83 -13.56 -0.94 14.01
CA LEU A 83 -12.22 -0.89 13.42
C LEU A 83 -11.34 0.13 14.15
N GLY A 84 -11.88 1.32 14.43
CA GLY A 84 -11.17 2.36 15.17
C GLY A 84 -10.87 1.99 16.63
N ARG A 85 -11.76 1.23 17.29
CA ARG A 85 -11.59 0.79 18.69
C ARG A 85 -10.93 -0.58 18.85
N SER A 86 -10.67 -1.30 17.75
CA SER A 86 -10.09 -2.64 17.84
C SER A 86 -8.65 -2.56 18.38
N PRO A 87 -8.38 -3.10 19.59
CA PRO A 87 -7.04 -3.11 20.13
C PRO A 87 -6.09 -3.99 19.29
N LEU A 88 -6.63 -4.98 18.58
CA LEU A 88 -5.85 -5.90 17.75
C LEU A 88 -5.26 -5.21 16.52
N LEU A 89 -6.08 -4.43 15.80
CA LEU A 89 -5.64 -3.68 14.64
C LEU A 89 -4.64 -2.59 15.03
N TYR A 90 -4.92 -1.88 16.12
CA TYR A 90 -4.01 -0.87 16.65
C TYR A 90 -2.65 -1.45 17.05
N ARG A 91 -2.64 -2.59 17.75
CA ARG A 91 -1.42 -3.30 18.15
C ARG A 91 -0.63 -3.79 16.93
N ALA A 92 -1.29 -4.36 15.93
CA ALA A 92 -0.64 -4.85 14.72
C ALA A 92 0.00 -3.71 13.90
N TYR A 93 -0.73 -2.60 13.73
CA TYR A 93 -0.23 -1.41 13.06
C TYR A 93 1.00 -0.85 13.77
N MET A 94 0.91 -0.66 15.09
CA MET A 94 2.01 -0.05 15.85
C MET A 94 3.22 -0.99 15.96
N ARG A 95 3.01 -2.31 16.08
CA ARG A 95 4.08 -3.32 16.06
C ARG A 95 4.81 -3.33 14.71
N ASN A 96 4.09 -3.26 13.59
CA ASN A 96 4.71 -3.22 12.27
C ASN A 96 5.52 -1.93 12.06
N LYS A 97 5.06 -0.80 12.60
CA LYS A 97 5.78 0.48 12.53
C LYS A 97 7.14 0.40 13.24
N VAL A 98 7.19 -0.13 14.47
CA VAL A 98 8.44 -0.26 15.25
C VAL A 98 9.38 -1.32 14.68
N THR A 99 8.84 -2.50 14.31
CA THR A 99 9.66 -3.61 13.79
C THR A 99 10.35 -3.28 12.48
N ARG A 100 9.78 -2.41 11.64
CA ARG A 100 10.43 -1.94 10.41
C ARG A 100 11.75 -1.23 10.70
N TRP A 101 11.79 -0.35 11.69
CA TRP A 101 13.01 0.36 12.09
C TRP A 101 14.04 -0.58 12.71
N TYR A 102 13.60 -1.53 13.53
CA TYR A 102 14.47 -2.56 14.09
C TYR A 102 15.18 -3.37 12.99
N LYS A 103 14.47 -3.74 11.91
CA LYS A 103 15.06 -4.44 10.76
C LYS A 103 16.09 -3.61 10.00
N ILE A 104 15.93 -2.28 9.95
CA ILE A 104 16.90 -1.38 9.31
C ILE A 104 18.18 -1.35 10.14
N VAL A 105 18.07 -1.12 11.45
CA VAL A 105 19.23 -1.09 12.35
C VAL A 105 19.97 -2.42 12.35
N HIS A 106 19.26 -3.54 12.48
CA HIS A 106 19.87 -4.87 12.48
C HIS A 106 20.59 -5.20 11.16
N ARG A 107 20.10 -4.70 10.02
CA ARG A 107 20.80 -4.85 8.73
C ARG A 107 22.14 -4.11 8.73
N ILE A 108 22.16 -2.89 9.28
CA ILE A 108 23.40 -2.08 9.35
C ILE A 108 24.40 -2.73 10.30
N GLU A 109 23.93 -3.26 11.44
CA GLU A 109 24.73 -4.03 12.40
C GLU A 109 25.38 -5.27 11.75
N LEU A 110 24.60 -6.09 11.03
CA LEU A 110 25.13 -7.27 10.32
C LEU A 110 26.19 -6.92 9.27
N ARG A 111 26.06 -5.75 8.62
CA ARG A 111 27.08 -5.25 7.70
C ARG A 111 28.33 -4.82 8.48
N LEU A 112 28.18 -4.25 9.66
CA LEU A 112 29.30 -3.84 10.50
C LEU A 112 30.15 -5.01 11.01
N ASP A 113 29.53 -6.19 11.21
CA ASP A 113 30.25 -7.40 11.64
C ASP A 113 31.07 -8.07 10.53
N ASN A 114 30.78 -7.79 9.25
CA ASN A 114 31.40 -8.51 8.11
C ASN A 114 32.39 -7.66 7.28
N VAL A 115 32.73 -6.43 7.70
CA VAL A 115 33.32 -5.45 6.78
C VAL A 115 34.59 -4.76 7.31
N GLN A 116 35.45 -4.34 6.37
CA GLN A 116 36.69 -3.57 6.58
C GLN A 116 36.45 -2.14 7.09
N HIS A 117 37.49 -1.55 7.72
CA HIS A 117 37.45 -0.26 8.41
C HIS A 117 36.83 0.92 7.63
N THR A 118 36.98 0.94 6.31
CA THR A 118 36.54 2.05 5.45
C THR A 118 35.02 2.20 5.41
N GLU A 119 34.26 1.16 5.73
CA GLU A 119 32.80 1.23 5.75
C GLU A 119 32.23 1.48 7.16
N ILE A 120 33.07 1.47 8.20
CA ILE A 120 32.64 1.74 9.58
C ILE A 120 32.10 3.17 9.70
N GLU A 121 32.81 4.16 9.15
CA GLU A 121 32.36 5.57 9.18
C GLU A 121 31.03 5.77 8.43
N ALA A 122 30.89 5.14 7.26
CA ALA A 122 29.65 5.21 6.49
C ALA A 122 28.48 4.55 7.23
N ALA A 123 28.72 3.42 7.89
CA ALA A 123 27.71 2.72 8.68
C ALA A 123 27.30 3.50 9.95
N VAL A 124 28.25 4.17 10.62
CA VAL A 124 27.96 5.06 11.76
C VAL A 124 27.11 6.24 11.32
N ALA A 125 27.47 6.92 10.23
CA ALA A 125 26.67 8.02 9.69
C ALA A 125 25.25 7.59 9.29
N GLU A 126 25.10 6.37 8.74
CA GLU A 126 23.78 5.80 8.43
C GLU A 126 22.96 5.53 9.70
N LEU A 127 23.58 4.99 10.77
CA LEU A 127 22.92 4.77 12.07
C LEU A 127 22.47 6.08 12.72
N GLU A 128 23.27 7.14 12.66
CA GLU A 128 22.90 8.47 13.15
C GLU A 128 21.72 9.06 12.39
N ASN A 129 21.70 8.91 11.06
CA ASN A 129 20.58 9.34 10.23
C ASN A 129 19.29 8.58 10.60
N VAL A 130 19.41 7.27 10.87
CA VAL A 130 18.29 6.45 11.33
C VAL A 130 17.80 6.90 12.71
N ASP A 131 18.68 7.22 13.66
CA ASP A 131 18.27 7.75 14.98
C ASP A 131 17.51 9.08 14.86
N GLN A 132 17.99 9.99 14.01
CA GLN A 132 17.30 11.26 13.75
C GLN A 132 15.92 11.05 13.12
N LYS A 133 15.80 10.17 12.12
CA LYS A 133 14.50 9.84 11.52
C LYS A 133 13.55 9.19 12.52
N ILE A 134 14.04 8.32 13.39
CA ILE A 134 13.24 7.74 14.48
C ILE A 134 12.73 8.86 15.40
N ALA A 135 13.57 9.82 15.77
CA ALA A 135 13.17 10.94 16.63
C ALA A 135 12.08 11.83 16.00
N HIS A 136 12.13 12.06 14.68
CA HIS A 136 11.21 12.96 13.99
C HIS A 136 9.94 12.27 13.44
N GLU A 137 10.05 11.07 12.89
CA GLU A 137 8.96 10.42 12.15
C GLU A 137 8.22 9.35 12.97
N LEU A 138 8.84 8.80 14.02
CA LEU A 138 8.25 7.72 14.82
C LEU A 138 7.38 8.27 15.95
N THR A 139 6.23 8.86 15.59
CA THR A 139 5.16 9.11 16.55
C THR A 139 4.49 7.77 16.90
N VAL A 140 4.62 7.34 18.16
CA VAL A 140 3.99 6.13 18.70
C VAL A 140 3.10 6.47 19.89
N ALA A 141 2.14 5.60 20.19
CA ALA A 141 1.39 5.73 21.44
C ALA A 141 2.34 5.65 22.64
N ASN A 142 1.99 6.32 23.74
CA ASN A 142 2.79 6.32 24.97
C ASN A 142 3.16 4.89 25.46
N ALA A 143 2.25 3.94 25.30
CA ALA A 143 2.48 2.52 25.63
C ALA A 143 3.65 1.85 24.88
N TYR A 144 4.07 2.43 23.75
CA TYR A 144 5.16 1.91 22.91
C TYR A 144 6.45 2.74 23.00
N MET A 145 6.46 3.83 23.77
CA MET A 145 7.66 4.65 23.98
C MET A 145 8.86 3.86 24.53
N PRO A 146 8.70 2.90 25.47
CA PRO A 146 9.83 2.09 25.93
C PRO A 146 10.60 1.39 24.79
N TYR A 147 9.87 0.80 23.83
CA TYR A 147 10.51 0.13 22.68
C TYR A 147 11.30 1.10 21.78
N VAL A 148 10.87 2.35 21.69
CA VAL A 148 11.60 3.38 20.95
C VAL A 148 12.87 3.76 21.70
N TYR A 149 12.80 3.95 23.02
CA TYR A 149 13.97 4.25 23.83
C TYR A 149 15.00 3.11 23.84
N ASP A 150 14.54 1.86 23.89
CA ASP A 150 15.40 0.69 23.79
C ASP A 150 16.11 0.65 22.44
N LEU A 151 15.38 0.87 21.34
CA LEU A 151 15.96 0.92 20.00
C LEU A 151 17.04 2.01 19.88
N ARG A 152 16.76 3.23 20.36
CA ARG A 152 17.72 4.33 20.32
C ARG A 152 18.95 4.08 21.19
N THR A 153 18.77 3.45 22.34
CA THR A 153 19.88 3.02 23.21
C THR A 153 20.72 1.96 22.51
N HIS A 154 20.09 1.01 21.82
CA HIS A 154 20.81 0.01 21.03
C HIS A 154 21.61 0.66 19.89
N ILE A 155 21.04 1.62 19.15
CA ILE A 155 21.75 2.36 18.10
C ILE A 155 23.01 3.04 18.66
N ARG A 156 22.88 3.75 19.80
CA ARG A 156 24.02 4.40 20.47
C ARG A 156 25.10 3.40 20.88
N TYR A 157 24.69 2.26 21.42
CA TYR A 157 25.63 1.19 21.79
C TYR A 157 26.40 0.66 20.57
N VAL A 158 25.71 0.42 19.44
CA VAL A 158 26.36 -0.05 18.20
C VAL A 158 27.35 0.98 17.66
N ILE A 159 26.99 2.27 17.69
CA ILE A 159 27.89 3.37 17.29
C ILE A 159 29.16 3.38 18.17
N GLU A 160 29.00 3.33 19.49
CA GLU A 160 30.14 3.33 20.41
C GLU A 160 31.07 2.13 20.20
N GLN A 161 30.52 0.95 19.94
CA GLN A 161 31.31 -0.25 19.60
C GLN A 161 32.04 -0.09 18.27
N ALA A 162 31.39 0.49 17.26
CA ALA A 162 31.99 0.78 15.96
C ALA A 162 33.21 1.71 16.09
N GLU A 163 33.07 2.78 16.87
CA GLU A 163 34.14 3.74 17.14
C GLU A 163 35.30 3.13 17.94
N LYS A 164 35.01 2.29 18.95
CA LYS A 164 36.04 1.55 19.68
C LYS A 164 36.82 0.59 18.78
N ARG A 165 36.14 -0.15 17.90
CA ARG A 165 36.78 -1.03 16.90
C ARG A 165 37.68 -0.20 15.97
N LYS A 166 37.22 0.99 15.56
CA LYS A 166 38.01 1.93 14.78
C LYS A 166 39.30 2.35 15.52
N ALA A 167 39.17 2.82 16.76
CA ALA A 167 40.30 3.32 17.56
C ALA A 167 41.33 2.22 17.89
N GLY A 168 40.86 1.01 18.23
CA GLY A 168 41.73 -0.10 18.64
C GLY A 168 42.67 -0.62 17.52
N ARG A 169 42.27 -0.50 16.25
CA ARG A 169 43.11 -0.90 15.11
C ARG A 169 44.01 0.21 14.59
N VAL A 170 43.60 1.48 14.68
CA VAL A 170 44.47 2.63 14.36
C VAL A 170 45.72 2.62 15.25
N GLY A 171 45.58 2.27 16.53
CA GLY A 171 46.72 2.12 17.44
C GLY A 171 47.66 0.96 17.10
N GLN A 172 47.17 -0.12 16.46
CA GLN A 172 48.01 -1.24 16.04
C GLN A 172 48.80 -0.94 14.76
N THR A 173 48.21 -0.24 13.79
CA THR A 173 48.89 0.12 12.54
C THR A 173 50.04 1.10 12.76
N SER A 174 49.88 2.09 13.65
CA SER A 174 50.96 3.01 14.02
C SER A 174 52.14 2.29 14.68
N ASN A 175 51.88 1.39 15.62
CA ASN A 175 52.94 0.65 16.32
C ASN A 175 53.69 -0.34 15.41
N ALA A 176 53.01 -0.94 14.43
CA ALA A 176 53.66 -1.83 13.46
C ALA A 176 54.58 -1.05 12.50
N THR A 177 54.21 0.18 12.15
CA THR A 177 54.97 1.03 11.22
C THR A 177 56.25 1.56 11.88
N THR A 178 56.18 1.99 13.14
CA THR A 178 57.35 2.45 13.91
C THR A 178 58.36 1.34 14.18
N LEU A 179 57.90 0.12 14.49
CA LEU A 179 58.77 -1.05 14.66
C LEU A 179 59.49 -1.47 13.37
N SER A 180 58.84 -1.33 12.21
CA SER A 180 59.51 -1.60 10.93
C SER A 180 60.54 -0.52 10.54
N GLU A 181 60.33 0.72 10.96
CA GLU A 181 61.26 1.83 10.70
C GLU A 181 62.52 1.74 11.58
N GLU A 182 62.38 1.34 12.86
CA GLU A 182 63.53 1.07 13.75
C GLU A 182 64.39 -0.12 13.28
N LEU A 183 63.78 -1.17 12.72
CA LEU A 183 64.50 -2.36 12.26
C LEU A 183 65.16 -2.20 10.88
N SER A 184 64.81 -1.16 10.12
CA SER A 184 65.41 -0.87 8.81
C SER A 184 66.49 0.23 8.85
N GLY A 185 66.67 0.90 9.99
CA GLY A 185 67.57 2.04 10.17
C GLY A 185 68.88 1.75 10.91
N GLY A 186 69.18 0.48 11.24
CA GLY A 186 70.42 0.04 11.89
C GLY A 186 71.22 -0.92 11.01
#